data_AF-A0A969E1K6-F1
#
_entry.id   AF-A0A969E1K6-F1
#
_cell.length_a   1.000
_cell.length_b   1.000
_cell.length_c   1.000
_cell.angle_alpha   90.00
_cell.angle_beta   90.00
_cell.angle_gamma   90.00
#
_symmetry.space_group_name_H-M   'P 1'
#
loop_
_entity.id
_entity.type
_entity.pdbx_description
1 polymer ?
#
loop_
_entity_poly.entity_id
_entity_poly.type
_entity_poly.pdbx_seq_one_letter_code
_entity_poly.pdbx_strand_id
1 'polypeptide(L)'
;MERNNNSLIWQFQKPDSETLNYLIGTMHVRDSSAFGFMPVFQDKINECQIYAAEMPLDQAEYTDVNSHLLLPDNQTLSDILPKAHYRRLNVF
;
A
#
# COMPACT_ATOMS: atom_id res chain seq x y z
N MET A 1 -24.63 -23.76 3.90
CA MET A 1 -23.87 -23.43 2.68
C MET A 1 -22.45 -23.12 3.14
N GLU A 2 -21.53 -24.08 3.07
CA GLU A 2 -20.16 -23.88 3.53
C GLU A 2 -19.46 -22.89 2.58
N ARG A 3 -19.09 -21.71 3.11
CA ARG A 3 -18.29 -20.73 2.38
C ARG A 3 -16.84 -21.19 2.39
N ASN A 4 -16.47 -22.02 1.42
CA ASN A 4 -15.06 -22.38 1.20
C ASN A 4 -14.38 -21.24 0.40
N ASN A 5 -14.24 -20.06 1.02
CA ASN A 5 -13.64 -18.89 0.39
C ASN A 5 -12.13 -18.84 0.67
N ASN A 6 -11.38 -19.81 0.16
CA ASN A 6 -9.92 -19.74 0.11
C ASN A 6 -9.47 -18.85 -1.07
N SER A 7 -9.91 -17.59 -1.10
CA SER A 7 -9.48 -16.62 -2.11
C SER A 7 -8.51 -15.61 -1.52
N LEU A 8 -7.35 -15.45 -2.18
CA LEU A 8 -6.35 -14.44 -1.85
C LEU A 8 -6.61 -13.09 -2.55
N ILE A 9 -7.55 -13.05 -3.51
CA ILE A 9 -7.95 -11.84 -4.24
C ILE A 9 -9.43 -11.58 -4.05
N TRP A 10 -9.76 -10.31 -3.81
CA TRP A 10 -11.12 -9.80 -3.78
C TRP A 10 -11.28 -8.73 -4.84
N GLN A 11 -12.26 -8.89 -5.70
CA GLN A 11 -12.66 -7.89 -6.69
C GLN A 11 -13.84 -7.09 -6.14
N PHE A 12 -13.78 -5.77 -6.25
CA PHE A 12 -14.87 -4.90 -5.84
C PHE A 12 -15.00 -3.66 -6.73
N GLN A 13 -16.19 -3.10 -6.76
CA GLN A 13 -16.57 -1.96 -7.58
C GLN A 13 -17.43 -1.03 -6.74
N LYS A 14 -17.25 0.28 -6.89
CA LYS A 14 -18.15 1.26 -6.24
C LYS A 14 -19.48 1.29 -7.01
N PRO A 15 -20.63 1.46 -6.35
CA PRO A 15 -21.94 1.42 -7.01
C PRO A 15 -22.06 2.32 -8.25
N ASP A 16 -21.42 3.50 -8.22
CA ASP A 16 -21.51 4.52 -9.28
C ASP A 16 -20.20 4.67 -10.09
N SER A 17 -19.40 3.62 -10.20
CA SER A 17 -18.12 3.66 -10.92
C SER A 17 -17.94 2.43 -11.79
N GLU A 18 -17.51 2.60 -13.03
CA GLU A 18 -17.08 1.50 -13.91
C GLU A 18 -15.68 0.98 -13.55
N THR A 19 -14.99 1.64 -12.61
CA THR A 19 -13.64 1.26 -12.21
C THR A 19 -13.68 0.02 -11.32
N LEU A 20 -12.98 -1.01 -11.78
CA LEU A 20 -12.76 -2.23 -11.03
C LEU A 20 -11.57 -2.08 -10.09
N ASN A 21 -11.72 -2.58 -8.87
CA ASN A 21 -10.68 -2.52 -7.84
C ASN A 21 -10.40 -3.94 -7.36
N TYR A 22 -9.15 -4.18 -6.98
CA TYR A 22 -8.70 -5.45 -6.45
C TYR A 22 -8.05 -5.24 -5.08
N LEU A 23 -8.39 -6.09 -4.12
CA LEU A 23 -7.73 -6.20 -2.83
C LEU A 23 -7.07 -7.56 -2.74
N ILE A 24 -5.76 -7.55 -2.52
CA ILE A 24 -4.96 -8.76 -2.38
C ILE A 24 -4.56 -8.88 -0.92
N GLY A 25 -4.87 -10.03 -0.31
CA GLY A 25 -4.40 -10.35 1.03
C GLY A 25 -3.02 -10.99 0.96
N THR A 26 -2.07 -10.53 1.77
CA THR A 26 -0.79 -11.19 1.97
C THR A 26 -0.87 -12.16 3.15
N MET A 27 -0.19 -13.30 3.05
CA MET A 27 -0.09 -14.26 4.15
C MET A 27 1.29 -14.90 4.20
N HIS A 28 1.76 -15.19 5.42
CA HIS A 28 2.94 -15.99 5.65
C HIS A 28 2.55 -17.47 5.65
N VAL A 29 2.86 -18.19 4.58
CA VAL A 29 2.64 -19.64 4.46
C VAL A 29 3.94 -20.41 4.67
N ARG A 30 3.83 -21.64 5.21
CA ARG A 30 4.98 -22.53 5.42
C ARG A 30 5.38 -23.31 4.16
N ASP A 31 4.45 -23.46 3.22
CA ASP A 31 4.65 -24.19 1.98
C ASP A 31 4.50 -23.26 0.76
N SER A 32 4.81 -23.77 -0.43
CA SER A 32 4.82 -22.98 -1.65
C SER A 32 3.44 -22.80 -2.30
N SER A 33 2.35 -23.24 -1.66
CA SER A 33 1.01 -23.22 -2.25
C SER A 33 0.54 -21.80 -2.63
N ALA A 34 0.91 -20.78 -1.84
CA ALA A 34 0.55 -19.40 -2.14
C ALA A 34 1.23 -18.85 -3.42
N PHE A 35 2.41 -19.37 -3.79
CA PHE A 35 3.11 -18.92 -5.00
C PHE A 35 2.45 -19.39 -6.29
N GLY A 36 1.58 -20.40 -6.25
CA GLY A 36 0.80 -20.83 -7.42
C GLY A 36 -0.13 -19.74 -7.96
N PHE A 37 -0.49 -18.76 -7.13
CA PHE A 37 -1.34 -17.63 -7.51
C PHE A 37 -0.56 -16.43 -8.04
N MET A 38 0.79 -16.46 -8.01
CA MET A 38 1.63 -15.34 -8.39
C MET A 38 1.38 -14.84 -9.83
N PRO A 39 1.22 -15.71 -10.85
CA PRO A 39 0.91 -15.24 -12.21
C PRO A 39 -0.39 -14.43 -12.27
N VAL A 40 -1.43 -14.88 -11.56
CA VAL A 40 -2.73 -14.19 -11.52
C VAL A 40 -2.62 -12.84 -10.84
N PHE A 41 -1.85 -12.73 -9.75
CA PHE A 41 -1.59 -11.44 -9.11
C PHE A 41 -0.86 -10.49 -10.04
N GLN A 42 0.18 -10.99 -10.72
CA GLN A 42 1.00 -10.16 -11.60
C GLN A 42 0.20 -9.61 -12.79
N ASP A 43 -0.65 -10.45 -13.39
CA ASP A 43 -1.57 -10.01 -14.44
C ASP A 43 -2.50 -8.91 -13.95
N LYS A 44 -3.11 -9.06 -12.76
CA LYS A 44 -4.01 -8.05 -12.20
C LYS A 44 -3.32 -6.77 -11.75
N ILE A 45 -2.11 -6.85 -11.22
CA ILE A 45 -1.29 -5.67 -10.89
C ILE A 45 -0.96 -4.89 -12.17
N ASN A 46 -0.60 -5.58 -13.26
CA ASN A 46 -0.28 -4.95 -14.54
C ASN A 46 -1.48 -4.27 -15.21
N GLU A 47 -2.71 -4.74 -14.94
CA GLU A 47 -3.94 -4.09 -15.40
C GLU A 47 -4.27 -2.80 -14.60
N CYS A 48 -3.69 -2.62 -13.41
CA CYS A 48 -4.02 -1.51 -12.52
C CYS A 48 -3.25 -0.24 -12.91
N GLN A 49 -3.96 0.88 -12.99
CA GLN A 49 -3.35 2.20 -13.16
C GLN A 49 -2.59 2.67 -11.91
N ILE A 50 -3.02 2.21 -10.73
CA ILE A 50 -2.43 2.57 -9.43
C ILE A 50 -2.24 1.28 -8.64
N TYR A 51 -1.07 1.13 -8.05
CA TYR A 51 -0.72 0.04 -7.15
C TYR A 51 -0.29 0.61 -5.79
N ALA A 52 -0.77 0.01 -4.71
CA ALA A 52 -0.39 0.36 -3.34
C ALA A 52 -0.16 -0.91 -2.54
N ALA A 53 0.99 -1.01 -1.88
CA ALA A 53 1.35 -2.14 -1.04
C ALA A 53 2.34 -1.72 0.05
N GLU A 54 2.61 -2.64 0.96
CA GLU A 54 3.65 -2.49 1.97
C GLU A 54 5.03 -2.65 1.33
N MET A 55 5.99 -1.85 1.79
CA MET A 55 7.39 -1.93 1.37
C MET A 55 8.26 -2.22 2.59
N PRO A 56 9.17 -3.22 2.53
CA PRO A 56 10.17 -3.43 3.57
C PRO A 56 11.17 -2.26 3.59
N LEU A 57 11.09 -1.41 4.61
CA LEU A 57 11.92 -0.20 4.75
C LEU A 57 13.41 -0.52 4.98
N ASP A 58 13.71 -1.72 5.48
CA ASP A 58 15.06 -2.22 5.72
C ASP A 58 15.73 -2.78 4.45
N GLN A 59 14.94 -3.14 3.44
CA GLN A 59 15.41 -3.69 2.17
C GLN A 59 15.35 -2.70 1.01
N ALA A 60 14.64 -1.59 1.17
CA ALA A 60 14.60 -0.53 0.18
C ALA A 60 15.96 0.17 0.09
N GLU A 61 16.47 0.38 -1.13
CA GLU A 61 17.65 1.21 -1.32
C GLU A 61 17.33 2.61 -0.78
N TYR A 62 18.05 3.01 0.29
CA TYR A 62 17.79 4.22 1.09
C TYR A 62 17.61 5.51 0.26
N THR A 63 18.13 5.54 -0.97
CA THR A 63 18.02 6.66 -1.91
C THR A 63 16.60 6.92 -2.42
N ASP A 64 15.77 5.89 -2.61
CA ASP A 64 14.43 6.06 -3.19
C ASP A 64 13.39 6.48 -2.13
N VAL A 65 13.49 5.88 -0.94
CA VAL A 65 12.53 6.09 0.16
C VAL A 65 12.52 7.52 0.67
N ASN A 66 13.69 8.17 0.74
CA ASN A 66 13.80 9.55 1.23
C ASN A 66 12.94 10.52 0.40
N SER A 67 12.86 10.32 -0.92
CA SER A 67 12.04 11.16 -1.80
C SER A 67 10.54 11.07 -1.51
N HIS A 68 10.09 9.92 -0.98
CA HIS A 68 8.70 9.66 -0.60
C HIS A 68 8.38 10.02 0.85
N LEU A 69 9.39 10.19 1.71
CA LEU A 69 9.23 10.54 3.13
C LEU A 69 9.35 12.04 3.39
N LEU A 70 9.93 12.80 2.47
CA LEU A 70 10.06 14.25 2.59
C LEU A 70 8.80 14.97 2.11
N LEU A 71 8.48 16.08 2.75
CA LEU A 71 7.46 17.00 2.26
C LEU A 71 7.93 17.61 0.92
N PRO A 72 6.99 17.88 -0.01
CA PRO A 72 7.34 18.46 -1.31
C PRO A 72 7.97 19.84 -1.16
N ASP A 73 8.72 20.27 -2.18
CA ASP A 73 9.29 21.62 -2.29
C ASP A 73 10.19 22.05 -1.12
N ASN A 74 10.84 21.09 -0.46
CA ASN A 74 11.65 21.31 0.76
C ASN A 74 10.87 21.94 1.92
N GLN A 75 9.55 21.73 1.96
CA GLN A 75 8.74 22.19 3.09
C GLN A 75 9.12 21.49 4.38
N THR A 76 8.90 22.18 5.48
CA THR A 76 9.08 21.69 6.83
C THR A 76 7.72 21.54 7.51
N LEU A 77 7.68 20.78 8.62
CA LEU A 77 6.47 20.68 9.44
C LEU A 77 5.99 22.06 9.96
N SER A 78 6.88 23.04 10.13
CA SER A 78 6.51 24.41 10.53
C SER A 78 5.81 25.20 9.43
N ASP A 79 5.98 24.82 8.17
CA ASP A 79 5.33 25.47 7.04
C ASP A 79 3.87 25.01 6.89
N ILE A 80 3.57 23.78 7.27
CA ILE A 80 2.24 23.17 7.09
C ILE A 80 1.39 23.14 8.37
N LEU A 81 2.01 23.07 9.55
CA LEU A 81 1.27 23.00 10.82
C LEU A 81 1.04 24.40 11.40
N PRO A 82 -0.15 24.68 11.95
CA PRO A 82 -0.36 25.91 12.71
C PRO A 82 0.61 25.98 13.91
N LYS A 83 1.10 27.19 14.22
CA LYS A 83 2.10 27.43 15.28
C LYS A 83 1.76 26.79 16.63
N ALA A 84 0.47 26.70 17.00
CA ALA A 84 0.04 26.05 18.24
C ALA A 84 0.29 24.53 18.23
N HIS A 85 0.08 23.86 17.09
CA HIS A 85 0.33 22.44 16.93
C HIS A 85 1.82 22.14 16.81
N TYR A 86 2.56 22.93 16.03
CA TYR A 86 4.00 22.75 15.86
C TYR A 86 4.75 22.84 17.19
N ARG A 87 4.39 23.81 18.06
CA ARG A 87 4.99 23.95 19.40
C ARG A 87 4.79 22.74 20.32
N ARG A 88 3.76 21.91 20.09
CA ARG A 88 3.52 20.69 20.88
C ARG A 88 4.43 19.53 20.48
N LEU A 89 5.14 19.62 19.35
CA LEU A 89 6.11 18.60 18.92
C LEU A 89 7.49 18.79 19.59
N ASN A 90 7.82 20.01 20.03
CA ASN A 90 9.07 20.36 20.70
C ASN A 90 9.11 19.98 22.20
N VAL A 91 8.52 18.84 22.59
CA VAL A 91 8.44 18.42 24.00
C VAL A 91 9.43 17.27 24.32
N PHE A 92 10.56 17.21 23.60
CA PHE A 92 11.67 16.30 23.91
C PHE A 92 12.98 17.09 24.01
#